data_AF-A0A956TGZ5-F1
#
_entry.id   AF-A0A956TGZ5-F1
#
_cell.length_a   1.000
_cell.length_b   1.000
_cell.length_c   1.000
_cell.angle_alpha   90.00
_cell.angle_beta   90.00
_cell.angle_gamma   90.00
#
_symmetry.space_group_name_H-M   'P 1'
#
loop_
_entity.id
_entity.type
_entity.pdbx_description
1 polymer ?
#
loop_
_entity_poly.entity_id
_entity_poly.type
_entity_poly.pdbx_seq_one_letter_code
_entity_poly.pdbx_strand_id
1 'polypeptide(L)'
;AIKVFSGDGLSGFLEEARLLAGFDQPDIVKVHAVFEEGEAGYLVMELLQGQDLQQLVKGQGPLEVTRALDYIRRAARAVEVLHNRGVLHRDLKPGNLFLTREERLVLLDFGSARQLAKTHHTAIVTPGYAPPEQYGTSLRPGPWTDIYALAASLIHLVTGAPPPEVVERLQHDTFELPAGLPKVVARALALDPARRPATIAEFLAGFAPSHPSPASPAHQGRITALAYHGTLLASAGEDRQVLLWAGVPRLHTMHRDWVNALAFSPDGLLASGGNDREIFVAKPVAMPREVLSLVWAGDLFAGLRDGRLARLRGDQITLYRPGLRGGLGALAALDRGWLALAASPSRKVFLFHPPTGELESLEGHRAAVRCLAFQGGLLASGDADGQLCLWRDGRLETSFKAHHGAIHALAFRGDHLLSASQDGTLAGWGEPERRLNLEVGELSALAVAEDGRVTVGTLDGQILTPAWP
;
A
#
# COMPACT_ATOMS: atom_id res chain seq x y z
N ALA A 1 1.18 -23.38 26.90
CA ALA A 1 -0.08 -23.95 27.48
C ALA A 1 -0.15 -25.45 27.19
N ILE A 2 -0.98 -26.22 27.90
CA ILE A 2 -1.18 -27.65 27.67
C ILE A 2 -2.68 -27.91 27.44
N LYS A 3 -3.03 -28.50 26.30
CA LYS A 3 -4.40 -28.98 26.00
C LYS A 3 -4.41 -30.50 26.18
N VAL A 4 -5.38 -31.00 26.94
CA VAL A 4 -5.55 -32.42 27.25
C VAL A 4 -6.88 -32.88 26.69
N PHE A 5 -6.89 -34.02 26.00
CA PHE A 5 -8.11 -34.62 25.45
C PHE A 5 -8.17 -36.11 25.79
N SER A 6 -9.33 -36.59 26.21
CA SER A 6 -9.61 -38.00 26.49
C SER A 6 -11.00 -38.38 25.96
N GLY A 7 -11.14 -39.56 25.35
CA GLY A 7 -12.42 -40.11 24.88
C GLY A 7 -12.53 -40.27 23.37
N ASP A 8 -13.76 -40.46 22.90
CA ASP A 8 -14.10 -40.71 21.49
C ASP A 8 -13.72 -39.52 20.61
N GLY A 9 -12.60 -39.62 19.90
CA GLY A 9 -12.03 -38.52 19.11
C GLY A 9 -10.54 -38.29 19.32
N LEU A 10 -9.91 -38.99 20.28
CA LEU A 10 -8.48 -38.85 20.59
C LEU A 10 -7.57 -38.96 19.37
N SER A 11 -7.82 -39.92 18.48
CA SER A 11 -7.06 -40.06 17.23
C SER A 11 -7.13 -38.82 16.35
N GLY A 12 -8.29 -38.16 16.26
CA GLY A 12 -8.46 -36.94 15.47
C GLY A 12 -7.73 -35.76 16.10
N PHE A 13 -7.82 -35.63 17.43
CA PHE A 13 -7.08 -34.62 18.19
C PHE A 13 -5.56 -34.74 18.01
N LEU A 14 -5.01 -35.96 18.07
CA LEU A 14 -3.58 -36.20 17.91
C LEU A 14 -3.11 -35.96 16.47
N GLU A 15 -3.92 -36.29 15.47
CA GLU A 15 -3.61 -35.97 14.07
C GLU A 15 -3.55 -34.46 13.84
N GLU A 16 -4.52 -33.71 14.38
CA GLU A 16 -4.54 -32.25 14.31
C GLU A 16 -3.31 -31.65 15.01
N ALA A 17 -3.01 -32.13 16.21
CA ALA A 17 -1.84 -31.73 16.98
C ALA A 17 -0.53 -31.97 16.21
N ARG A 18 -0.40 -33.11 15.53
CA ARG A 18 0.78 -33.44 14.69
C ARG A 18 0.84 -32.58 13.43
N LEU A 19 -0.29 -32.30 12.80
CA LEU A 19 -0.37 -31.40 11.65
C LEU A 19 0.07 -29.98 12.05
N LEU A 20 -0.41 -29.50 13.19
CA LEU A 20 -0.05 -28.20 13.74
C LEU A 20 1.44 -28.12 14.11
N ALA A 21 2.01 -29.19 14.66
CA ALA A 21 3.44 -29.28 14.95
C ALA A 21 4.34 -29.14 13.71
N GLY A 22 3.79 -29.32 12.50
CA GLY A 22 4.50 -29.09 11.25
C GLY A 22 4.63 -27.61 10.84
N PHE A 23 4.00 -26.69 11.56
CA PHE A 23 4.09 -25.24 11.28
C PHE A 23 5.06 -24.56 12.25
N ASP A 24 6.05 -23.86 11.70
CA ASP A 24 6.94 -22.97 12.46
C ASP A 24 6.86 -21.57 11.84
N GLN A 25 5.86 -20.80 12.27
CA GLN A 25 5.60 -19.44 11.81
C GLN A 25 5.23 -18.57 13.01
N PRO A 26 5.61 -17.28 13.03
CA PRO A 26 5.32 -16.40 14.17
C PRO A 26 3.81 -16.18 14.39
N ASP A 27 3.00 -16.26 13.34
CA ASP A 27 1.56 -15.94 13.39
C ASP A 27 0.68 -17.20 13.59
N ILE A 28 1.29 -18.36 13.84
CA ILE A 28 0.62 -19.64 14.13
C ILE A 28 1.17 -20.15 15.46
N VAL A 29 0.30 -20.65 16.35
CA VAL A 29 0.74 -21.13 17.66
C VAL A 29 1.78 -22.24 17.55
N LYS A 30 2.94 -22.04 18.19
CA LYS A 30 4.02 -23.01 18.19
C LYS A 30 3.68 -24.21 19.08
N VAL A 31 3.84 -25.41 18.52
CA VAL A 31 3.72 -26.67 19.26
C VAL A 31 5.10 -27.16 19.65
N HIS A 32 5.27 -27.44 20.93
CA HIS A 32 6.52 -27.94 21.50
C HIS A 32 6.55 -29.47 21.57
N ALA A 33 5.41 -30.10 21.90
CA ALA A 33 5.32 -31.54 22.00
C ALA A 33 3.88 -32.03 21.82
N VAL A 34 3.76 -33.24 21.25
CA VAL A 34 2.50 -34.00 21.17
C VAL A 34 2.82 -35.40 21.65
N PHE A 35 2.11 -35.88 22.67
CA PHE A 35 2.32 -37.22 23.21
C PHE A 35 1.04 -37.80 23.80
N GLU A 36 1.07 -39.10 24.06
CA GLU A 36 -0.03 -39.88 24.62
C GLU A 36 0.43 -40.45 25.96
N GLU A 37 -0.42 -40.38 26.97
CA GLU A 37 -0.18 -41.00 28.28
C GLU A 37 -1.52 -41.54 28.84
N GLY A 38 -1.58 -42.84 29.09
CA GLY A 38 -2.83 -43.52 29.45
C GLY A 38 -3.86 -43.48 28.32
N GLU A 39 -5.07 -43.01 28.61
CA GLU A 39 -6.17 -42.85 27.64
C GLU A 39 -6.32 -41.39 27.16
N ALA A 40 -5.30 -40.56 27.38
CA ALA A 40 -5.31 -39.14 27.06
C ALA A 40 -4.18 -38.73 26.11
N GLY A 41 -4.49 -37.76 25.26
CA GLY A 41 -3.52 -37.07 24.40
C GLY A 41 -3.21 -35.69 24.96
N TYR A 42 -1.95 -35.30 24.83
CA TYR A 42 -1.40 -34.05 25.35
C TYR A 42 -0.79 -33.24 24.22
N LEU A 43 -1.21 -31.97 24.11
CA LEU A 43 -0.65 -30.99 23.18
C LEU A 43 -0.01 -29.86 23.99
N VAL A 44 1.32 -29.81 23.96
CA VAL A 44 2.13 -28.75 24.61
C VAL A 44 2.46 -27.69 23.58
N MET A 45 2.03 -26.46 23.85
CA MET A 45 2.20 -25.31 22.97
C MET A 45 2.83 -24.13 23.70
N GLU A 46 3.27 -23.13 22.95
CA GLU A 46 3.75 -21.87 23.53
C GLU A 46 2.70 -21.27 24.48
N LEU A 47 3.17 -20.56 25.50
CA LEU A 47 2.29 -19.84 26.43
C LEU A 47 2.20 -18.39 25.97
N LEU A 48 1.05 -18.00 25.41
CA LEU A 48 0.78 -16.64 25.00
C LEU A 48 0.23 -15.81 26.17
N GLN A 49 0.70 -14.58 26.32
CA GLN A 49 0.14 -13.61 27.26
C GLN A 49 -0.63 -12.54 26.49
N GLY A 50 -1.90 -12.35 26.82
CA GLY A 50 -2.79 -11.45 26.09
C GLY A 50 -4.24 -11.91 26.20
N GLN A 51 -5.01 -11.69 25.14
CA GLN A 51 -6.42 -12.09 25.05
C GLN A 51 -6.78 -12.40 23.60
N ASP A 52 -7.82 -13.20 23.40
CA ASP A 52 -8.37 -13.39 22.06
C ASP A 52 -9.21 -12.18 21.60
N LEU A 53 -9.43 -12.08 20.29
CA LEU A 53 -10.17 -10.96 19.73
C LEU A 53 -11.64 -10.92 20.16
N GLN A 54 -12.24 -12.05 20.54
CA GLN A 54 -13.60 -12.08 21.09
C GLN A 54 -13.65 -11.44 22.48
N GLN A 55 -12.67 -11.75 23.33
CA GLN A 55 -12.49 -11.12 24.65
C GLN A 55 -12.21 -9.62 24.52
N LEU A 56 -11.39 -9.21 23.55
CA LEU A 56 -11.10 -7.81 23.27
C LEU A 56 -12.37 -7.02 22.96
N VAL A 57 -13.21 -7.52 22.04
CA VAL A 57 -14.49 -6.87 21.66
C VAL A 57 -15.47 -6.88 22.84
N LYS A 58 -15.54 -7.97 23.61
CA LYS A 58 -16.39 -8.04 24.80
C LYS A 58 -15.99 -7.03 25.87
N GLY A 59 -14.70 -6.74 26.01
CA GLY A 59 -14.17 -5.82 27.01
C GLY A 59 -14.22 -4.34 26.61
N GLN A 60 -14.04 -4.02 25.33
CA GLN A 60 -13.92 -2.64 24.83
C GLN A 60 -15.09 -2.20 23.93
N GLY A 61 -15.99 -3.11 23.59
CA GLY A 61 -17.01 -2.91 22.57
C GLY A 61 -16.48 -3.16 21.15
N PRO A 62 -17.32 -2.89 20.14
CA PRO A 62 -16.94 -3.04 18.73
C PRO A 62 -15.72 -2.16 18.38
N LEU A 63 -14.85 -2.69 17.52
CA LEU A 63 -13.62 -2.03 17.10
C LEU A 63 -13.86 -1.07 15.93
N GLU A 64 -12.99 -0.06 15.84
CA GLU A 64 -12.91 0.80 14.66
C GLU A 64 -12.51 -0.02 13.41
N VAL A 65 -13.11 0.33 12.27
CA VAL A 65 -13.02 -0.46 11.03
C VAL A 65 -11.58 -0.68 10.59
N THR A 66 -10.73 0.35 10.66
CA THR A 66 -9.33 0.26 10.23
C THR A 66 -8.56 -0.76 11.08
N ARG A 67 -8.77 -0.75 12.40
CA ARG A 67 -8.15 -1.71 13.34
C ARG A 67 -8.66 -3.13 13.12
N ALA A 68 -9.96 -3.32 12.92
CA ALA A 68 -10.54 -4.64 12.66
C ALA A 68 -10.02 -5.23 11.35
N LEU A 69 -9.93 -4.41 10.28
CA LEU A 69 -9.33 -4.80 9.01
C LEU A 69 -7.86 -5.21 9.17
N ASP A 70 -7.10 -4.52 10.00
CA ASP A 70 -5.69 -4.88 10.23
C ASP A 70 -5.54 -6.29 10.81
N TYR A 71 -6.32 -6.61 11.85
CA TYR A 71 -6.32 -7.95 12.43
C TYR A 71 -6.74 -9.03 11.44
N ILE A 72 -7.77 -8.77 10.63
CA ILE A 72 -8.25 -9.74 9.63
C ILE A 72 -7.22 -9.94 8.51
N ARG A 73 -6.48 -8.90 8.09
CA ARG A 73 -5.37 -9.06 7.14
C ARG A 73 -4.25 -9.93 7.70
N ARG A 74 -3.87 -9.74 8.97
CA ARG A 74 -2.85 -10.56 9.64
C ARG A 74 -3.32 -12.02 9.76
N ALA A 75 -4.55 -12.24 10.20
CA ALA A 75 -5.15 -13.58 10.29
C ALA A 75 -5.22 -14.27 8.93
N ALA A 76 -5.64 -13.55 7.88
CA ALA A 76 -5.69 -14.07 6.52
C ALA A 76 -4.30 -14.54 6.05
N ARG A 77 -3.23 -13.77 6.29
CA ARG A 77 -1.85 -14.20 5.95
C ARG A 77 -1.44 -15.49 6.65
N ALA A 78 -1.79 -15.66 7.93
CA ALA A 78 -1.55 -16.92 8.63
C ALA A 78 -2.32 -18.08 7.97
N VAL A 79 -3.59 -17.87 7.63
CA VAL A 79 -4.44 -18.86 6.92
C VAL A 79 -3.92 -19.19 5.53
N GLU A 80 -3.32 -18.25 4.81
CA GLU A 80 -2.70 -18.50 3.50
C GLU A 80 -1.57 -19.54 3.61
N VAL A 81 -0.78 -19.49 4.68
CA VAL A 81 0.28 -20.48 4.94
C VAL A 81 -0.29 -21.89 5.14
N LEU A 82 -1.47 -22.01 5.75
CA LEU A 82 -2.18 -23.29 5.86
C LEU A 82 -2.65 -23.78 4.49
N HIS A 83 -3.31 -22.91 3.73
CA HIS A 83 -3.89 -23.24 2.42
C HIS A 83 -2.81 -23.70 1.44
N ASN A 84 -1.63 -23.07 1.48
CA ASN A 84 -0.47 -23.46 0.68
C ASN A 84 0.07 -24.87 1.01
N ARG A 85 -0.24 -25.40 2.20
CA ARG A 85 0.04 -26.79 2.59
C ARG A 85 -1.16 -27.72 2.42
N GLY A 86 -2.24 -27.26 1.78
CA GLY A 86 -3.46 -28.03 1.55
C GLY A 86 -4.31 -28.23 2.79
N VAL A 87 -4.13 -27.40 3.83
CA VAL A 87 -4.86 -27.47 5.10
C VAL A 87 -5.90 -26.35 5.14
N LEU A 88 -7.12 -26.67 5.57
CA LEU A 88 -8.17 -25.68 5.89
C LEU A 88 -8.33 -25.58 7.40
N HIS A 89 -8.63 -24.39 7.92
CA HIS A 89 -8.83 -24.15 9.35
C HIS A 89 -10.21 -24.59 9.84
N ARG A 90 -11.28 -24.19 9.14
CA ARG A 90 -12.70 -24.56 9.32
C ARG A 90 -13.40 -24.12 10.61
N ASP A 91 -12.68 -23.63 11.60
CA ASP A 91 -13.25 -23.00 12.80
C ASP A 91 -12.67 -21.59 13.05
N LEU A 92 -12.56 -20.76 12.01
CA LEU A 92 -12.08 -19.39 12.18
C LEU A 92 -13.16 -18.52 12.84
N LYS A 93 -12.80 -17.91 13.96
CA LYS A 93 -13.62 -16.97 14.73
C LYS A 93 -12.73 -16.08 15.60
N PRO A 94 -13.20 -14.93 16.10
CA PRO A 94 -12.38 -14.06 16.94
C PRO A 94 -11.80 -14.74 18.19
N GLY A 95 -12.48 -15.77 18.74
CA GLY A 95 -11.96 -16.57 19.86
C GLY A 95 -10.73 -17.43 19.53
N ASN A 96 -10.47 -17.69 18.24
CA ASN A 96 -9.31 -18.46 17.77
C ASN A 96 -8.20 -17.55 17.21
N LEU A 97 -8.32 -16.23 17.39
CA LEU A 97 -7.33 -15.23 16.99
C LEU A 97 -6.81 -14.54 18.26
N PHE A 98 -5.61 -14.90 18.69
CA PHE A 98 -5.03 -14.44 19.94
C PHE A 98 -4.13 -13.23 19.74
N LEU A 99 -4.37 -12.13 20.46
CA LEU A 99 -3.54 -10.94 20.43
C LEU A 99 -2.64 -10.92 21.68
N THR A 100 -1.33 -11.01 21.48
CA THR A 100 -0.36 -10.93 22.57
C THR A 100 -0.15 -9.49 23.05
N ARG A 101 0.45 -9.32 24.24
CA ARG A 101 0.80 -8.00 24.78
C ARG A 101 1.80 -7.23 23.91
N GLU A 102 2.57 -7.94 23.11
CA GLU A 102 3.52 -7.41 22.12
C GLU A 102 2.86 -7.13 20.76
N GLU A 103 1.52 -7.08 20.69
CA GLU A 103 0.74 -6.79 19.47
C GLU A 103 0.95 -7.80 18.32
N ARG A 104 1.36 -9.03 18.65
CA ARG A 104 1.41 -10.17 17.72
C ARG A 104 0.03 -10.85 17.67
N LEU A 105 -0.48 -11.10 16.46
CA LEU A 105 -1.72 -11.86 16.26
C LEU A 105 -1.38 -13.30 15.90
N VAL A 106 -1.83 -14.24 16.73
CA VAL A 106 -1.50 -15.66 16.61
C VAL A 106 -2.77 -16.47 16.37
N LEU A 107 -2.76 -17.29 15.33
CA LEU A 107 -3.82 -18.23 15.01
C LEU A 107 -3.78 -19.44 15.97
N LEU A 108 -4.91 -19.73 16.61
CA LEU A 108 -5.11 -20.85 17.52
C LEU A 108 -6.05 -21.91 16.92
N ASP A 109 -5.96 -23.14 17.46
CA ASP A 109 -6.95 -24.22 17.40
C ASP A 109 -7.54 -24.58 16.02
N PHE A 110 -7.11 -25.71 15.44
CA PHE A 110 -7.51 -26.17 14.09
C PHE A 110 -8.61 -27.22 14.17
N GLY A 111 -9.53 -27.05 15.13
CA GLY A 111 -10.44 -28.07 15.68
C GLY A 111 -11.37 -28.79 14.70
N SER A 112 -11.27 -28.50 13.40
CA SER A 112 -12.07 -29.09 12.33
C SER A 112 -11.30 -29.37 11.03
N ALA A 113 -9.96 -29.21 11.01
CA ALA A 113 -9.13 -29.23 9.80
C ALA A 113 -9.28 -30.52 8.95
N ARG A 114 -9.78 -31.61 9.54
CA ARG A 114 -9.83 -32.92 8.88
C ARG A 114 -11.11 -33.73 9.04
N GLN A 115 -12.29 -33.14 9.25
CA GLN A 115 -13.57 -33.87 9.15
C GLN A 115 -13.89 -34.33 7.71
N LEU A 116 -13.04 -35.19 7.13
CA LEU A 116 -13.20 -35.86 5.83
C LEU A 116 -13.27 -37.38 5.99
N ALA A 117 -13.17 -37.90 7.22
CA ALA A 117 -13.25 -39.32 7.50
C ALA A 117 -14.00 -39.57 8.81
N LYS A 118 -15.33 -39.37 8.82
CA LYS A 118 -16.25 -40.17 9.65
C LYS A 118 -17.69 -39.99 9.17
N THR A 119 -18.30 -41.14 8.93
CA THR A 119 -19.68 -41.42 8.60
C THR A 119 -20.69 -40.66 9.46
N HIS A 120 -21.65 -40.01 8.78
CA HIS A 120 -23.03 -39.75 9.19
C HIS A 120 -23.35 -39.30 10.63
N HIS A 121 -22.70 -38.31 11.26
CA HIS A 121 -23.32 -37.61 12.40
C HIS A 121 -22.97 -36.12 12.39
N THR A 122 -24.00 -35.29 12.60
CA THR A 122 -24.03 -33.81 12.66
C THR A 122 -22.67 -33.13 12.81
N ALA A 123 -22.22 -32.42 11.77
CA ALA A 123 -21.06 -31.53 11.89
C ALA A 123 -21.34 -30.50 12.99
N ILE A 124 -20.50 -30.47 14.03
CA ILE A 124 -20.53 -29.42 15.05
C ILE A 124 -19.97 -28.17 14.36
N VAL A 125 -20.86 -27.29 13.93
CA VAL A 125 -20.54 -26.04 13.25
C VAL A 125 -20.66 -24.88 14.22
N THR A 126 -19.84 -23.85 14.05
CA THR A 126 -19.93 -22.63 14.88
C THR A 126 -20.92 -21.65 14.25
N PRO A 127 -22.07 -21.37 14.91
CA PRO A 127 -23.10 -20.47 14.40
C PRO A 127 -22.56 -19.11 13.95
N GLY A 128 -22.99 -18.65 12.77
CA GLY A 128 -22.61 -17.35 12.20
C GLY A 128 -21.22 -17.31 11.54
N TYR A 129 -20.34 -18.30 11.75
CA TYR A 129 -19.01 -18.37 11.12
C TYR A 129 -18.89 -19.48 10.09
N ALA A 130 -19.68 -20.56 10.24
CA ALA A 130 -19.70 -21.66 9.29
C ALA A 130 -20.57 -21.30 8.07
N PRO A 131 -20.07 -21.41 6.82
CA PRO A 131 -20.86 -21.26 5.60
C PRO A 131 -21.64 -22.53 5.23
N PRO A 132 -22.58 -22.48 4.25
CA PRO A 132 -23.47 -23.61 3.90
C PRO A 132 -22.75 -24.94 3.64
N GLU A 133 -21.57 -24.90 3.01
CA GLU A 133 -20.82 -26.11 2.68
C GLU A 133 -20.25 -26.87 3.89
N GLN A 134 -20.33 -26.32 5.11
CA GLN A 134 -20.00 -27.04 6.34
C GLN A 134 -21.19 -27.79 6.97
N TYR A 135 -22.43 -27.49 6.55
CA TYR A 135 -23.65 -28.07 7.17
C TYR A 135 -24.13 -29.36 6.48
N GLY A 136 -23.65 -29.67 5.27
CA GLY A 136 -24.15 -30.77 4.46
C GLY A 136 -23.05 -31.57 3.74
N THR A 137 -23.44 -32.67 3.11
CA THR A 137 -22.52 -33.60 2.43
C THR A 137 -22.31 -33.29 0.94
N SER A 138 -23.13 -32.42 0.36
CA SER A 138 -23.18 -32.19 -1.10
C SER A 138 -22.13 -31.19 -1.61
N LEU A 139 -21.73 -30.22 -0.78
CA LEU A 139 -20.72 -29.22 -1.13
C LEU A 139 -19.40 -29.57 -0.44
N ARG A 140 -18.29 -29.47 -1.17
CA ARG A 140 -16.95 -29.74 -0.61
C ARG A 140 -16.34 -28.44 -0.08
N PRO A 141 -15.89 -28.42 1.19
CA PRO A 141 -15.13 -27.29 1.72
C PRO A 141 -13.85 -27.04 0.91
N GLY A 142 -13.50 -25.76 0.75
CA GLY A 142 -12.27 -25.29 0.08
C GLY A 142 -11.75 -24.02 0.75
N PRO A 143 -10.72 -23.36 0.18
CA PRO A 143 -10.20 -22.09 0.72
C PRO A 143 -11.25 -21.03 1.00
N TRP A 144 -12.28 -20.95 0.14
CA TRP A 144 -13.44 -20.07 0.27
C TRP A 144 -14.29 -20.30 1.54
N THR A 145 -14.14 -21.45 2.21
CA THR A 145 -14.78 -21.76 3.49
C THR A 145 -14.16 -20.93 4.61
N ASP A 146 -12.83 -20.90 4.69
CA ASP A 146 -12.11 -20.08 5.68
C ASP A 146 -12.25 -18.58 5.38
N ILE A 147 -12.32 -18.20 4.09
CA ILE A 147 -12.55 -16.81 3.67
C ILE A 147 -13.89 -16.28 4.17
N TYR A 148 -14.96 -17.10 4.13
CA TYR A 148 -16.24 -16.73 4.72
C TYR A 148 -16.11 -16.50 6.23
N ALA A 149 -15.44 -17.41 6.94
CA ALA A 149 -15.27 -17.33 8.39
C ALA A 149 -14.41 -16.13 8.83
N LEU A 150 -13.39 -15.75 8.04
CA LEU A 150 -12.63 -14.50 8.22
C LEU A 150 -13.53 -13.26 8.05
N ALA A 151 -14.38 -13.25 7.01
CA ALA A 151 -15.31 -12.15 6.80
C ALA A 151 -16.37 -12.07 7.91
N ALA A 152 -16.90 -13.20 8.38
CA ALA A 152 -17.81 -13.25 9.53
C ALA A 152 -17.14 -12.78 10.82
N SER A 153 -15.85 -13.12 11.01
CA SER A 153 -15.03 -12.60 12.11
C SER A 153 -14.87 -11.09 12.03
N LEU A 154 -14.66 -10.53 10.84
CA LEU A 154 -14.60 -9.07 10.64
C LEU A 154 -15.91 -8.39 11.04
N ILE A 155 -17.06 -8.96 10.67
CA ILE A 155 -18.37 -8.44 11.08
C ILE A 155 -18.47 -8.40 12.60
N HIS A 156 -18.15 -9.51 13.28
CA HIS A 156 -18.15 -9.54 14.74
C HIS A 156 -17.24 -8.47 15.36
N LEU A 157 -16.03 -8.29 14.82
CA LEU A 157 -15.12 -7.28 15.33
C LEU A 157 -15.70 -5.85 15.26
N VAL A 158 -16.44 -5.51 14.19
CA VAL A 158 -16.93 -4.14 13.97
C VAL A 158 -18.35 -3.89 14.48
N THR A 159 -19.16 -4.94 14.70
CA THR A 159 -20.54 -4.80 15.20
C THR A 159 -20.71 -5.29 16.64
N GLY A 160 -19.78 -6.11 17.15
CA GLY A 160 -19.92 -6.80 18.43
C GLY A 160 -20.71 -8.11 18.36
N ALA A 161 -21.19 -8.52 17.18
CA ALA A 161 -21.92 -9.78 16.99
C ALA A 161 -21.62 -10.43 15.62
N PRO A 162 -21.61 -11.77 15.51
CA PRO A 162 -21.47 -12.43 14.21
C PRO A 162 -22.61 -12.08 13.25
N PRO A 163 -22.44 -12.28 11.93
CA PRO A 163 -23.55 -12.15 11.00
C PRO A 163 -24.65 -13.20 11.30
N PRO A 164 -25.89 -12.99 10.81
CA PRO A 164 -26.97 -13.97 10.95
C PRO A 164 -26.54 -15.35 10.46
N GLU A 165 -27.07 -16.39 11.10
CA GLU A 165 -26.73 -17.76 10.77
C GLU A 165 -27.12 -18.11 9.33
N VAL A 166 -26.36 -19.01 8.71
CA VAL A 166 -26.63 -19.46 7.35
C VAL A 166 -28.05 -20.01 7.17
N VAL A 167 -28.58 -20.72 8.17
CA VAL A 167 -29.95 -21.27 8.11
C VAL A 167 -30.99 -20.14 7.99
N GLU A 168 -30.80 -19.04 8.71
CA GLU A 168 -31.65 -17.85 8.63
C GLU A 168 -31.47 -17.13 7.29
N ARG A 169 -30.21 -16.93 6.87
CA ARG A 169 -29.87 -16.26 5.60
C ARG A 169 -30.37 -17.03 4.37
N LEU A 170 -30.40 -18.36 4.40
CA LEU A 170 -30.95 -19.18 3.31
C LEU A 170 -32.47 -19.01 3.16
N GLN A 171 -33.18 -18.70 4.25
CA GLN A 171 -34.62 -18.43 4.20
C GLN A 171 -34.89 -17.00 3.71
N HIS A 172 -34.19 -16.02 4.30
CA HIS A 172 -34.33 -14.60 3.95
C HIS A 172 -32.99 -13.86 4.18
N ASP A 173 -32.17 -13.72 3.13
CA ASP A 173 -30.89 -12.99 3.26
C ASP A 173 -31.12 -11.47 3.20
N THR A 174 -31.30 -10.86 4.36
CA THR A 174 -31.42 -9.39 4.52
C THR A 174 -30.15 -8.74 5.04
N PHE A 175 -29.03 -9.50 5.11
CA PHE A 175 -27.80 -9.00 5.69
C PHE A 175 -27.17 -7.90 4.82
N GLU A 176 -27.11 -6.68 5.36
CA GLU A 176 -26.42 -5.56 4.75
C GLU A 176 -25.03 -5.37 5.36
N LEU A 177 -24.05 -5.09 4.50
CA LEU A 177 -22.67 -4.88 4.95
C LEU A 177 -22.56 -3.54 5.70
N PRO A 178 -21.96 -3.50 6.91
CA PRO A 178 -21.67 -2.25 7.61
C PRO A 178 -20.90 -1.24 6.75
N ALA A 179 -21.25 0.04 6.88
CA ALA A 179 -20.61 1.13 6.14
C ALA A 179 -19.09 1.20 6.43
N GLY A 180 -18.31 1.51 5.40
CA GLY A 180 -16.85 1.62 5.51
C GLY A 180 -16.09 0.30 5.31
N LEU A 181 -16.77 -0.84 5.25
CA LEU A 181 -16.12 -2.11 4.91
C LEU A 181 -15.91 -2.27 3.39
N PRO A 182 -14.78 -2.85 2.95
CA PRO A 182 -14.51 -3.10 1.53
C PRO A 182 -15.53 -4.07 0.90
N LYS A 183 -15.88 -3.86 -0.37
CA LYS A 183 -16.86 -4.70 -1.11
C LYS A 183 -16.49 -6.18 -1.17
N VAL A 184 -15.19 -6.52 -1.05
CA VAL A 184 -14.73 -7.91 -1.01
C VAL A 184 -15.32 -8.67 0.18
N VAL A 185 -15.64 -7.99 1.29
CA VAL A 185 -16.24 -8.61 2.48
C VAL A 185 -17.64 -9.13 2.17
N ALA A 186 -18.45 -8.37 1.42
CA ALA A 186 -19.76 -8.83 0.96
C ALA A 186 -19.64 -10.03 0.01
N ARG A 187 -18.64 -10.03 -0.89
CA ARG A 187 -18.36 -11.20 -1.75
C ARG A 187 -17.95 -12.42 -0.93
N ALA A 188 -17.10 -12.25 0.08
CA ALA A 188 -16.64 -13.32 0.97
C ALA A 188 -17.78 -13.90 1.83
N LEU A 189 -18.80 -13.10 2.17
CA LEU A 189 -19.99 -13.53 2.91
C LEU A 189 -21.11 -14.10 2.02
N ALA A 190 -20.91 -14.24 0.71
CA ALA A 190 -21.90 -14.80 -0.19
C ALA A 190 -22.22 -16.26 0.18
N LEU A 191 -23.50 -16.66 0.17
CA LEU A 191 -23.87 -18.04 0.48
C LEU A 191 -23.36 -19.02 -0.58
N ASP A 192 -23.38 -18.62 -1.85
CA ASP A 192 -22.79 -19.38 -2.97
C ASP A 192 -21.25 -19.30 -2.94
N PRO A 193 -20.54 -20.43 -2.74
CA PRO A 193 -19.08 -20.48 -2.76
C PRO A 193 -18.45 -19.90 -4.03
N ALA A 194 -19.09 -20.04 -5.20
CA ALA A 194 -18.55 -19.59 -6.48
C ALA A 194 -18.48 -18.05 -6.59
N ARG A 195 -19.19 -17.32 -5.73
CA ARG A 195 -19.17 -15.84 -5.70
C ARG A 195 -18.11 -15.27 -4.76
N ARG A 196 -17.52 -16.12 -3.90
CA ARG A 196 -16.47 -15.74 -2.95
C ARG A 196 -15.12 -15.66 -3.66
N PRO A 197 -14.15 -14.92 -3.11
CA PRO A 197 -12.76 -15.03 -3.55
C PRO A 197 -12.28 -16.48 -3.45
N ALA A 198 -11.57 -16.95 -4.48
CA ALA A 198 -11.13 -18.34 -4.56
C ALA A 198 -9.90 -18.63 -3.68
N THR A 199 -9.12 -17.59 -3.36
CA THR A 199 -7.86 -17.69 -2.60
C THR A 199 -7.74 -16.56 -1.58
N ILE A 200 -6.88 -16.74 -0.57
CA ILE A 200 -6.58 -15.69 0.40
C ILE A 200 -5.94 -14.48 -0.29
N ALA A 201 -5.02 -14.68 -1.25
CA ALA A 201 -4.45 -13.62 -2.05
C ALA A 201 -5.52 -12.74 -2.72
N GLU A 202 -6.55 -13.35 -3.34
CA GLU A 202 -7.66 -12.60 -3.95
C GLU A 202 -8.48 -11.84 -2.89
N PHE A 203 -8.74 -12.46 -1.73
CA PHE A 203 -9.43 -11.82 -0.63
C PHE A 203 -8.65 -10.60 -0.10
N LEU A 204 -7.34 -10.74 0.12
CA LEU A 204 -6.45 -9.67 0.57
C LEU A 204 -6.32 -8.55 -0.46
N ALA A 205 -6.28 -8.88 -1.76
CA ALA A 205 -6.27 -7.88 -2.83
C ALA A 205 -7.52 -7.00 -2.79
N GLY A 206 -8.66 -7.54 -2.36
CA GLY A 206 -9.90 -6.77 -2.18
C GLY A 206 -9.91 -5.85 -0.94
N PHE A 207 -8.95 -5.97 -0.02
CA PHE A 207 -8.74 -5.04 1.10
C PHE A 207 -7.77 -3.91 0.78
N ALA A 208 -7.02 -4.02 -0.32
CA ALA A 208 -6.24 -2.88 -0.79
C ALA A 208 -7.22 -1.71 -0.98
N PRO A 209 -6.88 -0.49 -0.52
CA PRO A 209 -7.64 0.69 -0.91
C PRO A 209 -7.79 0.62 -2.42
N SER A 210 -9.03 0.69 -2.89
CA SER A 210 -9.37 0.67 -4.31
C SER A 210 -8.69 1.85 -4.98
N HIS A 211 -7.43 1.67 -5.33
CA HIS A 211 -6.69 2.56 -6.22
C HIS A 211 -7.30 2.42 -7.61
N PRO A 212 -7.23 3.48 -8.42
CA PRO A 212 -8.05 3.61 -9.60
C PRO A 212 -7.89 2.36 -10.47
N SER A 213 -9.02 1.70 -10.72
CA SER A 213 -9.09 0.73 -11.79
C SER A 213 -8.74 1.46 -13.09
N PRO A 214 -7.93 0.88 -13.99
CA PRO A 214 -7.58 1.49 -15.28
C PRO A 214 -8.80 1.83 -16.17
N ALA A 215 -10.01 1.45 -15.76
CA ALA A 215 -11.24 1.68 -16.50
C ALA A 215 -11.70 3.15 -16.56
N SER A 216 -11.16 4.06 -15.75
CA SER A 216 -11.52 5.49 -15.85
C SER A 216 -10.36 6.41 -15.43
N PRO A 217 -10.13 7.51 -16.18
CA PRO A 217 -9.07 8.45 -15.86
C PRO A 217 -9.37 9.13 -14.51
N ALA A 218 -8.34 9.19 -13.67
CA ALA A 218 -8.34 9.88 -12.39
C ALA A 218 -8.48 11.41 -12.56
N HIS A 219 -7.89 11.95 -13.62
CA HIS A 219 -7.91 13.37 -13.96
C HIS A 219 -8.40 13.58 -15.39
N GLN A 220 -9.03 14.72 -15.68
CA GLN A 220 -9.37 15.11 -17.05
C GLN A 220 -8.14 15.72 -17.76
N GLY A 221 -7.26 14.88 -18.30
CA GLY A 221 -6.02 15.29 -18.96
C GLY A 221 -4.78 14.85 -18.18
N ARG A 222 -3.62 15.42 -18.50
CA ARG A 222 -2.33 14.95 -17.98
C ARG A 222 -2.27 15.00 -16.46
N ILE A 223 -1.77 13.92 -15.87
CA ILE A 223 -1.30 13.95 -14.48
C ILE A 223 0.09 14.57 -14.46
N THR A 224 0.23 15.67 -13.74
CA THR A 224 1.45 16.47 -13.69
C THR A 224 2.34 16.11 -12.50
N ALA A 225 1.74 15.63 -11.41
CA ALA A 225 2.47 15.28 -10.20
C ALA A 225 1.78 14.16 -9.42
N LEU A 226 2.60 13.33 -8.79
CA LEU A 226 2.21 12.32 -7.80
C LEU A 226 3.12 12.45 -6.58
N ALA A 227 2.57 12.24 -5.39
CA ALA A 227 3.35 12.23 -4.16
C ALA A 227 2.74 11.27 -3.13
N TYR A 228 3.58 10.68 -2.28
CA TYR A 228 3.16 9.82 -1.17
C TYR A 228 3.54 10.42 0.19
N HIS A 229 2.72 10.13 1.19
CA HIS A 229 3.07 10.19 2.61
C HIS A 229 2.49 8.96 3.31
N GLY A 230 3.36 8.09 3.83
CA GLY A 230 2.95 6.75 4.26
C GLY A 230 2.21 5.99 3.14
N THR A 231 0.93 5.68 3.36
CA THR A 231 0.05 5.00 2.39
C THR A 231 -0.86 5.94 1.60
N LEU A 232 -0.87 7.24 1.93
CA LEU A 232 -1.70 8.25 1.29
C LEU A 232 -1.05 8.71 -0.01
N LEU A 233 -1.74 8.52 -1.13
CA LEU A 233 -1.35 9.08 -2.42
C LEU A 233 -2.04 10.42 -2.64
N ALA A 234 -1.30 11.39 -3.17
CA ALA A 234 -1.84 12.62 -3.75
C ALA A 234 -1.54 12.63 -5.26
N SER A 235 -2.51 13.08 -6.05
CA SER A 235 -2.33 13.31 -7.49
C SER A 235 -2.80 14.70 -7.88
N ALA A 236 -2.18 15.27 -8.89
CA ALA A 236 -2.61 16.53 -9.47
C ALA A 236 -2.50 16.52 -11.00
N GLY A 237 -3.29 17.36 -11.66
CA GLY A 237 -3.37 17.37 -13.11
C GLY A 237 -3.73 18.71 -13.74
N GLU A 238 -3.79 18.70 -15.07
CA GLU A 238 -4.20 19.84 -15.92
C GLU A 238 -5.68 20.21 -15.75
N ASP A 239 -6.48 19.32 -15.17
CA ASP A 239 -7.86 19.58 -14.76
C ASP A 239 -7.99 20.46 -13.51
N ARG A 240 -6.85 20.98 -13.00
CA ARG A 240 -6.75 21.92 -11.87
C ARG A 240 -7.06 21.27 -10.52
N GLN A 241 -7.25 19.96 -10.48
CA GLN A 241 -7.62 19.24 -9.27
C GLN A 241 -6.39 18.69 -8.56
N VAL A 242 -6.46 18.67 -7.24
CA VAL A 242 -5.61 17.86 -6.37
C VAL A 242 -6.50 16.84 -5.71
N LEU A 243 -6.22 15.55 -5.92
CA LEU A 243 -6.97 14.44 -5.36
C LEU A 243 -6.14 13.72 -4.30
N LEU A 244 -6.80 13.31 -3.22
CA LEU A 244 -6.24 12.43 -2.20
C LEU A 244 -6.87 11.05 -2.28
N TRP A 245 -6.03 10.02 -2.24
CA TRP A 245 -6.41 8.63 -2.45
C TRP A 245 -6.26 7.84 -1.15
N ALA A 246 -7.36 7.73 -0.40
CA ALA A 246 -7.52 6.87 0.76
C ALA A 246 -8.69 5.90 0.52
N GLY A 247 -8.61 5.13 -0.57
CA GLY A 247 -9.75 4.41 -1.16
C GLY A 247 -10.37 5.22 -2.29
N VAL A 248 -11.56 5.79 -2.09
CA VAL A 248 -12.21 6.65 -3.10
C VAL A 248 -11.48 8.00 -3.19
N PRO A 249 -11.15 8.50 -4.39
CA PRO A 249 -10.49 9.79 -4.53
C PRO A 249 -11.39 10.90 -3.97
N ARG A 250 -10.80 11.77 -3.16
CA ARG A 250 -11.45 12.97 -2.64
C ARG A 250 -10.75 14.19 -3.19
N LEU A 251 -11.53 15.15 -3.70
CA LEU A 251 -11.02 16.46 -4.03
C LEU A 251 -10.46 17.11 -2.77
N HIS A 252 -9.15 17.36 -2.77
CA HIS A 252 -8.46 18.03 -1.69
C HIS A 252 -8.45 19.54 -1.90
N THR A 253 -8.10 19.98 -3.10
CA THR A 253 -8.02 21.39 -3.46
C THR A 253 -8.25 21.54 -4.95
N MET A 254 -8.79 22.68 -5.36
CA MET A 254 -8.96 23.06 -6.75
C MET A 254 -8.23 24.37 -7.01
N HIS A 255 -7.26 24.33 -7.91
CA HIS A 255 -6.50 25.48 -8.38
C HIS A 255 -7.30 26.24 -9.46
N ARG A 256 -6.88 27.47 -9.78
CA ARG A 256 -7.51 28.27 -10.85
C ARG A 256 -6.97 27.95 -12.25
N ASP A 257 -5.84 27.24 -12.30
CA ASP A 257 -5.16 26.80 -13.49
C ASP A 257 -4.43 25.46 -13.20
N TRP A 258 -3.65 24.93 -14.14
CA TRP A 258 -2.95 23.65 -13.99
C TRP A 258 -2.14 23.58 -12.71
N VAL A 259 -2.25 22.46 -12.01
CA VAL A 259 -1.34 22.14 -10.91
C VAL A 259 -0.10 21.52 -11.54
N ASN A 260 1.10 21.98 -11.16
CA ASN A 260 2.34 21.46 -11.73
C ASN A 260 3.12 20.57 -10.75
N ALA A 261 2.94 20.77 -9.46
CA ALA A 261 3.78 20.15 -8.45
C ALA A 261 3.03 19.82 -7.17
N LEU A 262 3.44 18.72 -6.53
CA LEU A 262 3.00 18.27 -5.22
C LEU A 262 4.22 17.95 -4.35
N ALA A 263 4.12 18.21 -3.05
CA ALA A 263 5.13 17.77 -2.08
C ALA A 263 4.51 17.59 -0.70
N PHE A 264 4.75 16.44 -0.06
CA PHE A 264 4.40 16.21 1.33
C PHE A 264 5.53 16.64 2.26
N SER A 265 5.19 17.33 3.33
CA SER A 265 6.12 17.58 4.43
C SER A 265 6.37 16.28 5.21
N PRO A 266 7.44 16.20 6.03
CA PRO A 266 7.72 15.03 6.86
C PRO A 266 6.56 14.63 7.79
N ASP A 267 5.80 15.61 8.28
CA ASP A 267 4.62 15.44 9.14
C ASP A 267 3.30 15.19 8.36
N GLY A 268 3.33 15.16 7.03
CA GLY A 268 2.20 14.76 6.19
C GLY A 268 1.31 15.89 5.68
N LEU A 269 1.74 17.15 5.82
CA LEU A 269 1.07 18.29 5.22
C LEU A 269 1.35 18.33 3.72
N LEU A 270 0.29 18.35 2.90
CA LEU A 270 0.39 18.43 1.45
C LEU A 270 0.57 19.88 1.00
N ALA A 271 1.54 20.12 0.14
CA ALA A 271 1.68 21.35 -0.62
C ALA A 271 1.40 21.09 -2.11
N SER A 272 0.64 21.97 -2.76
CA SER A 272 0.39 21.97 -4.20
C SER A 272 0.67 23.33 -4.82
N GLY A 273 1.24 23.35 -6.02
CA GLY A 273 1.62 24.58 -6.70
C GLY A 273 1.31 24.53 -8.19
N GLY A 274 0.84 25.64 -8.76
CA GLY A 274 0.32 25.68 -10.13
C GLY A 274 0.63 26.92 -10.96
N ASN A 275 0.05 26.93 -12.15
CA ASN A 275 0.09 28.05 -13.11
C ASN A 275 -0.72 29.27 -12.66
N ASP A 276 -1.61 29.11 -11.69
CA ASP A 276 -2.37 30.18 -11.06
C ASP A 276 -1.52 31.07 -10.13
N ARG A 277 -0.21 30.77 -10.03
CA ARG A 277 0.75 31.48 -9.18
C ARG A 277 0.38 31.37 -7.71
N GLU A 278 -0.20 30.25 -7.31
CA GLU A 278 -0.53 29.97 -5.93
C GLU A 278 0.17 28.69 -5.46
N ILE A 279 0.57 28.69 -4.19
CA ILE A 279 0.89 27.49 -3.44
C ILE A 279 -0.23 27.29 -2.43
N PHE A 280 -0.88 26.15 -2.45
CA PHE A 280 -1.78 25.72 -1.39
C PHE A 280 -1.01 24.82 -0.43
N VAL A 281 -1.07 25.15 0.86
CA VAL A 281 -0.55 24.29 1.93
C VAL A 281 -1.66 24.12 2.98
N ALA A 282 -1.75 25.04 3.95
CA ALA A 282 -2.93 25.19 4.81
C ALA A 282 -3.90 26.26 4.29
N LYS A 283 -3.34 27.29 3.64
CA LYS A 283 -4.05 28.40 3.00
C LYS A 283 -3.34 28.73 1.67
N PRO A 284 -4.05 29.33 0.69
CA PRO A 284 -3.41 29.78 -0.53
C PRO A 284 -2.38 30.88 -0.25
N VAL A 285 -1.21 30.76 -0.84
CA VAL A 285 -0.11 31.72 -0.77
C VAL A 285 0.23 32.18 -2.18
N ALA A 286 0.05 33.47 -2.46
CA ALA A 286 0.34 34.05 -3.76
C ALA A 286 1.85 34.13 -4.03
N MET A 287 2.26 33.67 -5.21
CA MET A 287 3.63 33.70 -5.71
C MET A 287 3.77 34.74 -6.82
N PRO A 288 4.98 35.29 -7.02
CA PRO A 288 5.19 36.30 -8.04
C PRO A 288 5.16 35.74 -9.47
N ARG A 289 5.22 34.40 -9.63
CA ARG A 289 5.23 33.66 -10.89
C ARG A 289 4.63 32.28 -10.70
N GLU A 290 4.39 31.60 -11.82
CA GLU A 290 3.88 30.23 -11.88
C GLU A 290 4.85 29.29 -11.15
N VAL A 291 4.28 28.40 -10.34
CA VAL A 291 5.02 27.42 -9.53
C VAL A 291 5.14 26.14 -10.35
N LEU A 292 6.37 25.68 -10.57
CA LEU A 292 6.66 24.55 -11.47
C LEU A 292 7.08 23.29 -10.76
N SER A 293 7.70 23.43 -9.60
CA SER A 293 8.25 22.33 -8.82
C SER A 293 8.21 22.69 -7.34
N LEU A 294 8.06 21.69 -6.49
CA LEU A 294 8.03 21.82 -5.03
C LEU A 294 8.93 20.74 -4.42
N VAL A 295 9.60 21.08 -3.33
CA VAL A 295 10.35 20.11 -2.52
C VAL A 295 10.42 20.56 -1.07
N TRP A 296 10.37 19.61 -0.14
CA TRP A 296 10.62 19.86 1.29
C TRP A 296 12.09 19.59 1.63
N ALA A 297 12.76 20.59 2.22
CA ALA A 297 14.15 20.52 2.69
C ALA A 297 14.26 21.25 4.04
N GLY A 298 13.51 20.76 5.04
CA GLY A 298 13.25 21.46 6.31
C GLY A 298 12.20 22.57 6.16
N ASP A 299 12.41 23.48 5.22
CA ASP A 299 11.40 24.44 4.75
C ASP A 299 10.81 23.97 3.39
N LEU A 300 9.67 24.53 2.97
CA LEU A 300 9.13 24.30 1.63
C LEU A 300 9.83 25.19 0.62
N PHE A 301 10.38 24.59 -0.43
CA PHE A 301 10.99 25.30 -1.55
C PHE A 301 10.15 25.14 -2.82
N ALA A 302 10.04 26.23 -3.58
CA ALA A 302 9.27 26.29 -4.82
C ALA A 302 10.09 26.86 -5.97
N GLY A 303 10.15 26.12 -7.07
CA GLY A 303 10.80 26.54 -8.31
C GLY A 303 9.83 27.32 -9.17
N LEU A 304 10.22 28.53 -9.58
CA LEU A 304 9.35 29.44 -10.33
C LEU A 304 9.69 29.48 -11.83
N ARG A 305 8.71 29.86 -12.65
CA ARG A 305 8.81 29.99 -14.11
C ARG A 305 9.93 30.93 -14.59
N ASP A 306 10.31 31.92 -13.80
CA ASP A 306 11.34 32.89 -14.16
C ASP A 306 12.73 32.56 -13.61
N GLY A 307 12.94 31.34 -13.11
CA GLY A 307 14.25 30.88 -12.62
C GLY A 307 14.53 31.23 -11.16
N ARG A 308 13.59 31.90 -10.47
CA ARG A 308 13.69 32.17 -9.03
C ARG A 308 13.30 30.95 -8.21
N LEU A 309 13.89 30.86 -7.02
CA LEU A 309 13.54 29.88 -6.01
C LEU A 309 12.88 30.61 -4.84
N ALA A 310 11.68 30.20 -4.43
CA ALA A 310 11.02 30.68 -3.23
C ALA A 310 11.22 29.69 -2.08
N ARG A 311 11.46 30.19 -0.87
CA ARG A 311 11.45 29.41 0.37
C ARG A 311 10.33 29.92 1.26
N LEU A 312 9.45 29.02 1.69
CA LEU A 312 8.33 29.27 2.57
C LEU A 312 8.64 28.69 3.95
N ARG A 313 8.65 29.56 4.96
CA ARG A 313 8.78 29.18 6.38
C ARG A 313 7.64 29.85 7.16
N GLY A 314 6.60 29.07 7.46
CA GLY A 314 5.34 29.64 7.95
C GLY A 314 4.78 30.66 6.96
N ASP A 315 4.52 31.88 7.43
CA ASP A 315 4.01 32.98 6.59
C ASP A 315 5.12 33.78 5.89
N GLN A 316 6.40 33.47 6.11
CA GLN A 316 7.52 34.19 5.49
C GLN A 316 7.92 33.58 4.16
N ILE A 317 8.01 34.43 3.13
CA ILE A 317 8.49 34.06 1.79
C ILE A 317 9.84 34.73 1.55
N THR A 318 10.88 33.93 1.33
CA THR A 318 12.20 34.42 0.87
C THR A 318 12.39 34.06 -0.59
N LEU A 319 12.78 35.02 -1.43
CA LEU A 319 13.07 34.79 -2.85
C LEU A 319 14.57 34.82 -3.11
N TYR A 320 15.09 33.74 -3.67
CA TYR A 320 16.46 33.62 -4.14
C TYR A 320 16.51 33.82 -5.66
N ARG A 321 17.61 34.41 -6.13
CA ARG A 321 17.89 34.61 -7.56
C ARG A 321 19.22 33.92 -7.91
N PRO A 322 19.21 32.62 -8.21
CA PRO A 322 20.45 31.90 -8.58
C PRO A 322 21.05 32.36 -9.93
N GLY A 323 20.41 33.28 -10.65
CA GLY A 323 20.92 33.79 -11.94
C GLY A 323 20.68 32.84 -13.13
N LEU A 324 19.80 31.86 -12.96
CA LEU A 324 19.46 30.88 -13.99
C LEU A 324 18.53 31.47 -15.04
N ARG A 325 18.74 31.08 -16.31
CA ARG A 325 17.83 31.42 -17.42
C ARG A 325 16.81 30.31 -17.59
N GLY A 326 15.53 30.65 -17.46
CA GLY A 326 14.41 29.73 -17.66
C GLY A 326 13.81 29.19 -16.36
N GLY A 327 12.69 28.49 -16.46
CA GLY A 327 11.91 28.06 -15.30
C GLY A 327 12.50 26.85 -14.59
N LEU A 328 12.44 26.86 -13.25
CA LEU A 328 12.91 25.75 -12.41
C LEU A 328 11.90 24.61 -12.42
N GLY A 329 12.03 23.71 -13.41
CA GLY A 329 11.08 22.63 -13.67
C GLY A 329 11.21 21.42 -12.75
N ALA A 330 12.36 21.22 -12.11
CA ALA A 330 12.54 20.18 -11.10
C ALA A 330 13.50 20.62 -10.00
N LEU A 331 13.25 20.12 -8.80
CA LEU A 331 14.04 20.35 -7.59
C LEU A 331 14.26 19.01 -6.89
N ALA A 332 15.42 18.84 -6.24
CA ALA A 332 15.64 17.77 -5.27
C ALA A 332 16.36 18.30 -4.04
N ALA A 333 15.92 17.88 -2.86
CA ALA A 333 16.58 18.18 -1.60
C ALA A 333 17.80 17.27 -1.44
N LEU A 334 18.97 17.86 -1.22
CA LEU A 334 20.22 17.16 -0.99
C LEU A 334 20.60 17.22 0.48
N ASP A 335 21.67 16.51 0.84
CA ASP A 335 22.22 16.56 2.18
C ASP A 335 22.72 17.97 2.53
N ARG A 336 22.75 18.26 3.84
CA ARG A 336 23.34 19.49 4.41
C ARG A 336 22.72 20.78 3.86
N GLY A 337 21.45 20.74 3.44
CA GLY A 337 20.70 21.93 3.02
C GLY A 337 20.97 22.41 1.59
N TRP A 338 21.69 21.63 0.79
CA TRP A 338 21.86 21.89 -0.64
C TRP A 338 20.60 21.47 -1.42
N LEU A 339 20.39 22.12 -2.56
CA LEU A 339 19.31 21.79 -3.50
C LEU A 339 19.90 21.53 -4.89
N ALA A 340 19.45 20.46 -5.55
CA ALA A 340 19.67 20.30 -6.99
C ALA A 340 18.52 20.98 -7.76
N LEU A 341 18.87 21.74 -8.80
CA LEU A 341 17.95 22.51 -9.63
C LEU A 341 18.08 22.11 -11.10
N ALA A 342 16.95 21.90 -11.78
CA ALA A 342 16.88 21.78 -13.23
C ALA A 342 16.11 22.99 -13.80
N ALA A 343 16.81 23.85 -14.52
CA ALA A 343 16.22 25.03 -15.17
C ALA A 343 16.01 24.76 -16.65
N SER A 344 14.78 24.69 -17.15
CA SER A 344 14.54 24.42 -18.58
C SER A 344 14.73 25.69 -19.42
N PRO A 345 15.43 25.65 -20.58
CA PRO A 345 15.90 24.46 -21.30
C PRO A 345 17.38 24.10 -21.07
N SER A 346 17.96 24.44 -19.91
CA SER A 346 19.35 24.10 -19.58
C SER A 346 19.63 22.60 -19.64
N ARG A 347 20.82 22.27 -20.13
CA ARG A 347 21.38 20.91 -20.14
C ARG A 347 22.26 20.62 -18.92
N LYS A 348 22.27 21.54 -17.95
CA LYS A 348 23.05 21.42 -16.73
C LYS A 348 22.13 21.20 -15.54
N VAL A 349 22.61 20.42 -14.58
CA VAL A 349 22.05 20.40 -13.22
C VAL A 349 22.81 21.45 -12.41
N PHE A 350 22.14 22.17 -11.52
CA PHE A 350 22.79 23.16 -10.65
C PHE A 350 22.65 22.75 -9.20
N LEU A 351 23.73 22.82 -8.43
CA LEU A 351 23.72 22.65 -6.98
C LEU A 351 23.70 24.04 -6.35
N PHE A 352 22.67 24.32 -5.56
CA PHE A 352 22.49 25.62 -4.93
C PHE A 352 22.41 25.46 -3.42
N HIS A 353 23.16 26.28 -2.68
CA HIS A 353 23.09 26.34 -1.23
C HIS A 353 22.40 27.66 -0.80
N PRO A 354 21.10 27.63 -0.43
CA PRO A 354 20.35 28.85 -0.15
C PRO A 354 20.95 29.77 0.91
N PRO A 355 21.53 29.27 2.04
CA PRO A 355 22.11 30.13 3.07
C PRO A 355 23.31 30.95 2.59
N THR A 356 24.21 30.37 1.78
CA THR A 356 25.43 31.06 1.29
C THR A 356 25.22 31.72 -0.06
N GLY A 357 24.22 31.27 -0.82
CA GLY A 357 24.02 31.67 -2.22
C GLY A 357 25.00 31.01 -3.19
N GLU A 358 25.81 30.03 -2.73
CA GLU A 358 26.71 29.28 -3.61
C GLU A 358 25.93 28.52 -4.67
N LEU A 359 26.48 28.52 -5.88
CA LEU A 359 25.93 27.85 -7.05
C LEU A 359 27.03 27.13 -7.80
N GLU A 360 26.88 25.83 -7.96
CA GLU A 360 27.73 24.99 -8.78
C GLU A 360 26.93 24.42 -9.95
N SER A 361 27.60 24.11 -11.06
CA SER A 361 26.94 23.50 -12.22
C SER A 361 27.56 22.17 -12.57
N LEU A 362 26.72 21.16 -12.76
CA LEU A 362 27.09 19.83 -13.20
C LEU A 362 26.80 19.69 -14.70
N GLU A 363 27.81 19.30 -15.47
CA GLU A 363 27.72 19.12 -16.92
C GLU A 363 27.72 17.62 -17.26
N GLY A 364 26.85 17.21 -18.18
CA GLY A 364 26.78 15.81 -18.64
C GLY A 364 25.59 15.49 -19.55
N HIS A 365 24.47 16.21 -19.43
CA HIS A 365 23.31 15.99 -20.28
C HIS A 365 23.47 16.58 -21.68
N ARG A 366 22.86 15.90 -22.65
CA ARG A 366 22.84 16.32 -24.06
C ARG A 366 21.60 17.14 -24.39
N ALA A 367 20.52 16.97 -23.63
CA ALA A 367 19.27 17.70 -23.78
C ALA A 367 18.85 18.41 -22.47
N ALA A 368 17.72 19.11 -22.52
CA ALA A 368 17.20 19.85 -21.37
C ALA A 368 16.87 18.89 -20.22
N VAL A 369 17.40 19.16 -19.02
CA VAL A 369 17.11 18.36 -17.82
C VAL A 369 15.65 18.56 -17.42
N ARG A 370 14.92 17.46 -17.21
CA ARG A 370 13.47 17.46 -16.95
C ARG A 370 13.12 17.08 -15.52
N CYS A 371 13.84 16.14 -14.93
CA CYS A 371 13.52 15.56 -13.63
C CYS A 371 14.78 15.27 -12.82
N LEU A 372 14.63 15.26 -11.50
CA LEU A 372 15.67 15.03 -10.51
C LEU A 372 15.13 14.12 -9.40
N ALA A 373 15.97 13.25 -8.86
CA ALA A 373 15.68 12.48 -7.65
C ALA A 373 16.97 12.32 -6.84
N PHE A 374 16.88 12.31 -5.51
CA PHE A 374 18.06 12.17 -4.64
C PHE A 374 17.76 11.20 -3.49
N GLN A 375 18.68 10.27 -3.23
CA GLN A 375 18.63 9.38 -2.07
C GLN A 375 20.04 8.90 -1.71
N GLY A 376 20.39 8.89 -0.42
CA GLY A 376 21.62 8.24 0.06
C GLY A 376 22.91 8.77 -0.59
N GLY A 377 23.00 10.07 -0.84
CA GLY A 377 24.17 10.69 -1.49
C GLY A 377 24.22 10.51 -3.01
N LEU A 378 23.26 9.82 -3.62
CA LEU A 378 23.16 9.64 -5.07
C LEU A 378 22.09 10.57 -5.65
N LEU A 379 22.51 11.47 -6.53
CA LEU A 379 21.62 12.30 -7.34
C LEU A 379 21.41 11.61 -8.68
N ALA A 380 20.16 11.50 -9.11
CA ALA A 380 19.79 11.05 -10.44
C ALA A 380 19.11 12.20 -11.21
N SER A 381 19.42 12.33 -12.49
CA SER A 381 18.81 13.31 -13.37
C SER A 381 18.47 12.71 -14.74
N GLY A 382 17.32 13.10 -15.27
CA GLY A 382 16.82 12.65 -16.57
C GLY A 382 16.56 13.83 -17.49
N ASP A 383 16.81 13.65 -18.79
CA ASP A 383 16.61 14.71 -19.79
C ASP A 383 15.52 14.42 -20.83
N ALA A 384 15.29 15.43 -21.67
CA ALA A 384 14.28 15.43 -22.72
C ALA A 384 14.55 14.42 -23.86
N ASP A 385 15.76 13.88 -23.95
CA ASP A 385 16.11 12.88 -24.97
C ASP A 385 16.17 11.48 -24.37
N GLY A 386 15.90 11.27 -23.08
CA GLY A 386 15.97 9.92 -22.49
C GLY A 386 17.34 9.52 -21.96
N GLN A 387 18.28 10.48 -21.81
CA GLN A 387 19.53 10.24 -21.11
C GLN A 387 19.32 10.33 -19.60
N LEU A 388 19.89 9.36 -18.87
CA LEU A 388 19.95 9.35 -17.42
C LEU A 388 21.40 9.55 -16.97
N CYS A 389 21.61 10.42 -16.00
CA CYS A 389 22.90 10.68 -15.37
C CYS A 389 22.81 10.43 -13.86
N LEU A 390 23.84 9.79 -13.30
CA LEU A 390 24.00 9.57 -11.86
C LEU A 390 25.20 10.36 -11.35
N TRP A 391 25.03 11.04 -10.22
CA TRP A 391 26.02 11.93 -9.65
C TRP A 391 26.24 11.63 -8.17
N ARG A 392 27.50 11.67 -7.74
CA ARG A 392 27.92 11.56 -6.34
C ARG A 392 28.99 12.60 -6.06
N ASP A 393 28.86 13.28 -4.92
CA ASP A 393 29.81 14.31 -4.49
C ASP A 393 30.10 15.38 -5.57
N GLY A 394 29.06 15.81 -6.30
CA GLY A 394 29.16 16.81 -7.36
C GLY A 394 29.88 16.32 -8.63
N ARG A 395 30.08 15.01 -8.80
CA ARG A 395 30.74 14.42 -9.96
C ARG A 395 29.82 13.44 -10.67
N LEU A 396 29.92 13.38 -12.00
CA LEU A 396 29.22 12.39 -12.81
C LEU A 396 29.85 11.01 -12.58
N GLU A 397 29.08 10.08 -12.04
CA GLU A 397 29.51 8.67 -11.89
C GLU A 397 29.28 7.91 -13.20
N THR A 398 28.09 8.03 -13.77
CA THR A 398 27.74 7.36 -15.02
C THR A 398 26.65 8.12 -15.76
N SER A 399 26.62 7.95 -17.08
CA SER A 399 25.53 8.42 -17.94
C SER A 399 25.27 7.43 -19.05
N PHE A 400 24.00 7.21 -19.37
CA PHE A 400 23.59 6.27 -20.42
C PHE A 400 22.23 6.65 -21.00
N LYS A 401 21.92 6.08 -22.17
CA LYS A 401 20.62 6.23 -22.82
C LYS A 401 19.64 5.26 -22.15
N ALA A 402 18.80 5.77 -21.26
CA ALA A 402 17.83 4.98 -20.51
C ALA A 402 16.56 4.72 -21.33
N HIS A 403 16.08 5.74 -22.04
CA HIS A 403 14.80 5.71 -22.75
C HIS A 403 14.92 6.22 -24.19
N HIS A 404 13.93 5.89 -25.03
CA HIS A 404 13.85 6.39 -26.41
C HIS A 404 13.14 7.75 -26.53
N GLY A 405 12.50 8.21 -25.44
CA GLY A 405 11.87 9.52 -25.33
C GLY A 405 12.23 10.23 -24.03
N ALA A 406 11.62 11.39 -23.78
CA ALA A 406 11.90 12.19 -22.60
C ALA A 406 11.68 11.40 -21.29
N ILE A 407 12.58 11.59 -20.31
CA ILE A 407 12.33 11.09 -18.95
C ILE A 407 11.49 12.15 -18.23
N HIS A 408 10.29 11.77 -17.81
CA HIS A 408 9.36 12.70 -17.18
C HIS A 408 9.49 12.71 -15.65
N ALA A 409 9.78 11.56 -15.04
CA ALA A 409 9.93 11.45 -13.60
C ALA A 409 10.93 10.37 -13.20
N LEU A 410 11.57 10.58 -12.05
CA LEU A 410 12.52 9.69 -11.42
C LEU A 410 12.12 9.52 -9.95
N ALA A 411 12.28 8.32 -9.40
CA ALA A 411 12.06 8.06 -7.98
C ALA A 411 12.91 6.88 -7.51
N PHE A 412 13.35 6.91 -6.26
CA PHE A 412 14.04 5.76 -5.65
C PHE A 412 13.05 4.81 -4.97
N ARG A 413 13.33 3.52 -5.06
CA ARG A 413 12.64 2.43 -4.35
C ARG A 413 13.69 1.55 -3.68
N GLY A 414 13.98 1.82 -2.41
CA GLY A 414 15.14 1.20 -1.76
C GLY A 414 16.41 1.55 -2.55
N ASP A 415 17.22 0.55 -2.89
CA ASP A 415 18.46 0.75 -3.66
C ASP A 415 18.26 0.86 -5.18
N HIS A 416 17.03 0.70 -5.67
CA HIS A 416 16.72 0.80 -7.10
C HIS A 416 16.27 2.21 -7.48
N LEU A 417 16.76 2.71 -8.62
CA LEU A 417 16.25 3.92 -9.25
C LEU A 417 15.20 3.55 -10.27
N LEU A 418 14.03 4.19 -10.23
CA LEU A 418 12.96 4.02 -11.22
C LEU A 418 12.86 5.25 -12.11
N SER A 419 12.52 5.04 -13.39
CA SER A 419 12.31 6.10 -14.37
C SER A 419 11.05 5.86 -15.20
N ALA A 420 10.23 6.91 -15.31
CA ALA A 420 9.03 6.93 -16.14
C ALA A 420 9.23 7.86 -17.33
N SER A 421 8.87 7.40 -18.52
CA SER A 421 9.21 8.08 -19.78
C SER A 421 8.03 8.28 -20.71
N GLN A 422 8.21 9.27 -21.60
CA GLN A 422 7.39 9.51 -22.77
C GLN A 422 7.24 8.27 -23.67
N ASP A 423 8.21 7.35 -23.68
CA ASP A 423 8.13 6.13 -24.48
C ASP A 423 7.15 5.06 -23.94
N GLY A 424 6.40 5.37 -22.88
CA GLY A 424 5.41 4.48 -22.27
C GLY A 424 6.00 3.41 -21.35
N THR A 425 7.32 3.45 -21.12
CA THR A 425 8.01 2.44 -20.29
C THR A 425 8.37 2.97 -18.91
N LEU A 426 8.19 2.11 -17.92
CA LEU A 426 8.71 2.24 -16.56
C LEU A 426 9.94 1.32 -16.45
N ALA A 427 11.12 1.89 -16.20
CA ALA A 427 12.35 1.14 -16.05
C ALA A 427 12.90 1.26 -14.62
N GLY A 428 13.56 0.22 -14.15
CA GLY A 428 14.26 0.18 -12.87
C GLY A 428 15.71 -0.23 -13.06
N TRP A 429 16.58 0.57 -12.49
CA TRP A 429 18.02 0.55 -12.66
C TRP A 429 18.67 0.10 -11.35
N GLY A 430 19.63 -0.81 -11.46
CA GLY A 430 20.20 -1.60 -10.36
C GLY A 430 20.33 -3.06 -10.82
N GLU A 431 20.79 -3.95 -9.95
CA GLU A 431 20.86 -5.39 -10.29
C GLU A 431 19.70 -6.16 -9.63
N PRO A 432 18.82 -6.84 -10.40
CA PRO A 432 18.74 -6.85 -11.87
C PRO A 432 18.03 -5.61 -12.45
N GLU A 433 18.45 -5.20 -13.66
CA GLU A 433 17.74 -4.17 -14.42
C GLU A 433 16.39 -4.74 -14.90
N ARG A 434 15.32 -3.93 -14.80
CA ARG A 434 13.99 -4.33 -15.25
C ARG A 434 13.29 -3.23 -16.02
N ARG A 435 12.47 -3.62 -17.00
CA ARG A 435 11.65 -2.71 -17.79
C ARG A 435 10.24 -3.27 -17.94
N LEU A 436 9.24 -2.44 -17.66
CA LEU A 436 7.83 -2.73 -17.86
C LEU A 436 7.28 -1.78 -18.92
N ASN A 437 6.75 -2.34 -20.01
CA ASN A 437 5.84 -1.60 -20.87
C ASN A 437 4.44 -1.78 -20.30
N LEU A 438 3.79 -0.67 -19.94
CA LEU A 438 2.49 -0.71 -19.28
C LEU A 438 1.33 -0.74 -20.27
N GLU A 439 1.63 -0.78 -21.58
CA GLU A 439 0.65 -0.73 -22.69
C GLU A 439 -0.31 0.47 -22.59
N VAL A 440 0.14 1.50 -21.88
CA VAL A 440 -0.49 2.81 -21.82
C VAL A 440 0.40 3.80 -22.56
N GLY A 441 -0.15 4.95 -22.92
CA GLY A 441 0.60 6.00 -23.60
C GLY A 441 1.74 6.58 -22.75
N GLU A 442 2.08 7.85 -23.01
CA GLU A 442 3.19 8.51 -22.33
C GLU A 442 3.00 8.53 -20.80
N LEU A 443 4.03 8.13 -20.05
CA LEU A 443 4.06 8.23 -18.59
C LEU A 443 4.52 9.62 -18.17
N SER A 444 3.71 10.35 -17.42
CA SER A 444 3.93 11.76 -17.10
C SER A 444 4.38 12.01 -15.66
N ALA A 445 4.09 11.10 -14.72
CA ALA A 445 4.45 11.23 -13.32
C ALA A 445 4.81 9.86 -12.69
N LEU A 446 5.59 9.88 -11.62
CA LEU A 446 6.02 8.69 -10.88
C LEU A 446 6.13 9.03 -9.39
N ALA A 447 5.63 8.15 -8.53
CA ALA A 447 5.86 8.21 -7.09
C ALA A 447 6.03 6.80 -6.52
N VAL A 448 6.84 6.69 -5.47
CA VAL A 448 7.08 5.45 -4.73
C VAL A 448 6.65 5.65 -3.29
N ALA A 449 5.85 4.73 -2.76
CA ALA A 449 5.42 4.75 -1.37
C ALA A 449 6.45 4.11 -0.44
N GLU A 450 6.34 4.37 0.86
CA GLU A 450 7.25 3.81 1.88
C GLU A 450 7.20 2.27 1.94
N ASP A 451 6.05 1.66 1.63
CA ASP A 451 5.90 0.21 1.51
C ASP A 451 6.52 -0.37 0.22
N GLY A 452 7.18 0.47 -0.58
CA GLY A 452 7.80 0.12 -1.85
C GLY A 452 6.84 0.05 -3.02
N ARG A 453 5.57 0.43 -2.86
CA ARG A 453 4.61 0.46 -3.98
C ARG A 453 4.97 1.53 -4.99
N VAL A 454 4.83 1.21 -6.28
CA VAL A 454 5.14 2.11 -7.39
C VAL A 454 3.84 2.55 -8.05
N THR A 455 3.68 3.87 -8.23
CA THR A 455 2.53 4.44 -8.91
C THR A 455 2.99 5.40 -9.99
N VAL A 456 2.39 5.27 -11.18
CA VAL A 456 2.65 6.13 -12.33
C VAL A 456 1.38 6.87 -12.75
N GLY A 457 1.55 8.08 -13.26
CA GLY A 457 0.50 8.87 -13.89
C GLY A 457 0.77 8.97 -15.38
N THR A 458 -0.29 9.08 -16.17
CA THR A 458 -0.22 9.14 -17.63
C THR A 458 -0.68 10.49 -18.21
N LEU A 459 -0.36 10.70 -19.48
CA LEU A 459 -0.81 11.85 -20.26
C LEU A 459 -2.33 11.97 -20.38
N ASP A 460 -3.04 10.85 -20.43
CA ASP A 460 -4.49 10.78 -20.57
C ASP A 460 -5.23 10.73 -19.22
N GLY A 461 -4.51 10.94 -18.12
CA GLY A 461 -5.10 11.12 -16.79
C GLY A 461 -5.33 9.84 -16.02
N GLN A 462 -4.73 8.72 -16.42
CA GLN A 462 -4.80 7.45 -15.69
C GLN A 462 -3.70 7.37 -14.62
N ILE A 463 -4.07 6.82 -13.46
CA ILE A 463 -3.11 6.43 -12.42
C ILE A 463 -3.04 4.91 -12.42
N LEU A 464 -1.82 4.37 -12.51
CA LEU A 464 -1.59 2.93 -12.50
C LEU A 464 -0.64 2.59 -11.35
N THR A 465 -0.88 1.45 -10.71
CA THR A 465 -0.02 0.92 -9.66
C THR A 465 0.50 -0.45 -10.09
N PRO A 466 1.46 -0.51 -11.03
CA PRO A 466 1.97 -1.79 -11.51
C PRO A 466 2.65 -2.56 -10.39
N ALA A 467 2.49 -3.88 -10.39
CA ALA A 467 3.30 -4.75 -9.55
C ALA A 467 4.75 -4.68 -10.03
N TRP A 468 5.64 -4.08 -9.22
CA TRP A 468 7.07 -4.04 -9.52
C TRP A 468 7.79 -5.24 -8.91
N PRO A 469 8.30 -6.17 -9.75
CA PRO A 469 8.78 -7.49 -9.33
C PRO A 469 10.20 -7.49 -8.77
#